data_AF-A0A6A7K0V6-F1
#
_entry.id   AF-A0A6A7K0V6-F1
#
_cell.length_a   1.000
_cell.length_b   1.000
_cell.length_c   1.000
_cell.angle_alpha   90.00
_cell.angle_beta   90.00
_cell.angle_gamma   90.00
#
_symmetry.space_group_name_H-M   'P 1'
#
loop_
_entity.id
_entity.type
_entity.pdbx_description
1 polymer ?
#
loop_
_entity_poly.entity_id
_entity_poly.type
_entity_poly.pdbx_seq_one_letter_code
_entity_poly.pdbx_strand_id
1 'polypeptide(L)'
;MNRIKELRQKNNLTLRGLGQKVDLSKGAISRYENGVRKPKPETWQALADFFNVSVPYLQGIDDKICDLKFPTKKEAIDFIHKIMKIQNIKLKDINDD
;
A
#
# COMPACT_ATOMS: atom_id res chain seq x y z
N MET A 1 2.12 3.26 15.47
CA MET A 1 3.13 3.79 14.52
C MET A 1 2.50 3.74 13.14
N ASN A 2 2.58 4.79 12.32
CA ASN A 2 2.07 4.74 10.92
C ASN A 2 3.21 4.39 9.94
N ARG A 3 2.87 4.09 8.68
CA ARG A 3 3.82 3.67 7.64
C ARG A 3 4.22 4.77 6.66
N ILE A 4 3.86 6.04 6.92
CA ILE A 4 4.12 7.14 5.98
C ILE A 4 5.63 7.28 5.71
N LYS A 5 6.45 7.29 6.77
CA LYS A 5 7.91 7.44 6.64
C LYS A 5 8.52 6.27 5.88
N GLU A 6 8.11 5.07 6.23
CA GLU A 6 8.56 3.82 5.61
C GLU A 6 8.26 3.83 4.11
N LEU A 7 7.01 4.10 3.72
CA LEU A 7 6.58 4.11 2.32
C LEU A 7 7.23 5.26 1.54
N ARG A 8 7.40 6.44 2.16
CA ARG A 8 8.14 7.54 1.54
C ARG A 8 9.58 7.15 1.21
N GLN A 9 10.27 6.52 2.17
CA GLN A 9 11.66 6.09 2.00
C GLN A 9 11.77 4.97 0.96
N LYS A 10 10.85 4.00 0.95
CA LYS A 10 10.77 2.94 -0.09
C LYS A 10 10.60 3.51 -1.50
N ASN A 11 9.92 4.64 -1.64
CA ASN A 11 9.75 5.36 -2.91
C ASN A 11 10.90 6.36 -3.20
N ASN A 12 11.98 6.39 -2.42
CA ASN A 12 13.13 7.29 -2.57
C ASN A 12 12.77 8.79 -2.55
N LEU A 13 11.74 9.17 -1.80
CA LEU A 13 11.26 10.55 -1.74
C LEU A 13 11.83 11.29 -0.53
N THR A 14 12.22 12.55 -0.74
CA THR A 14 12.43 13.50 0.37
C THR A 14 11.09 13.92 0.96
N LEU A 15 11.09 14.47 2.19
CA LEU A 15 9.88 15.06 2.79
C LEU A 15 9.23 16.12 1.89
N ARG A 16 10.05 16.94 1.21
CA ARG A 16 9.57 17.94 0.24
C ARG A 16 9.00 17.27 -1.01
N GLY A 17 9.66 16.24 -1.51
CA GLY A 17 9.22 15.49 -2.70
C GLY A 17 7.86 14.83 -2.50
N LEU A 18 7.65 14.14 -1.37
CA LEU A 18 6.33 13.61 -1.04
C LEU A 18 5.30 14.74 -0.89
N GLY A 19 5.65 15.80 -0.15
CA GLY A 19 4.76 16.95 0.02
C GLY A 19 4.28 17.54 -1.31
N GLN A 20 5.16 17.69 -2.30
CA GLN A 20 4.79 18.15 -3.64
C GLN A 20 3.86 17.19 -4.39
N LYS A 21 3.96 15.88 -4.16
CA LYS A 21 3.14 14.86 -4.84
C LYS A 21 1.72 14.79 -4.28
N VAL A 22 1.53 15.12 -3.01
CA VAL A 22 0.22 15.03 -2.32
C VAL A 22 -0.30 16.38 -1.82
N ASP A 23 0.24 17.48 -2.36
CA ASP A 23 -0.10 18.87 -2.01
C ASP A 23 -0.06 19.17 -0.49
N LEU A 24 1.06 18.83 0.15
CA LEU A 24 1.31 19.05 1.56
C LEU A 24 2.67 19.72 1.78
N SER A 25 2.79 20.51 2.85
CA SER A 25 4.08 21.08 3.22
C SER A 25 5.04 20.02 3.77
N LYS A 26 6.35 20.23 3.59
CA LYS A 26 7.41 19.42 4.22
C LYS A 26 7.17 19.24 5.73
N GLY A 27 6.77 20.33 6.39
CA GLY A 27 6.49 20.35 7.83
C GLY A 27 5.29 19.49 8.22
N ALA A 28 4.23 19.48 7.40
CA ALA A 28 3.07 18.63 7.61
C ALA A 28 3.46 17.14 7.54
N ILE A 29 4.15 16.72 6.47
CA ILE A 29 4.65 15.34 6.32
C ILE A 29 5.51 14.95 7.52
N SER A 30 6.46 15.80 7.91
CA SER A 30 7.34 15.52 9.06
C SER A 30 6.56 15.33 10.37
N ARG A 31 5.54 16.15 10.63
CA ARG A 31 4.70 15.99 11.83
C ARG A 31 3.84 14.73 11.77
N TYR A 32 3.38 14.32 10.59
CA TYR A 32 2.61 13.10 10.41
C TYR A 32 3.47 11.85 10.61
N GLU A 33 4.67 11.82 10.03
CA GLU A 33 5.61 10.70 10.18
C GLU A 33 6.03 10.46 11.62
N ASN A 34 6.22 11.54 12.38
CA ASN A 34 6.64 11.46 13.79
C ASN A 34 5.45 11.37 14.75
N GLY A 35 4.21 11.28 14.26
CA GLY A 35 3.01 11.19 15.10
C GLY A 35 2.65 12.46 15.88
N VAL A 36 3.39 13.57 15.68
CA VAL A 36 3.14 14.87 16.32
C VAL A 36 1.76 15.42 15.95
N ARG A 37 1.29 15.10 14.75
CA ARG A 37 -0.05 15.44 14.29
C ARG A 37 -0.66 14.25 13.57
N LYS A 38 -1.96 14.01 13.76
CA LYS A 38 -2.70 13.03 12.96
C LYS A 38 -3.20 13.68 11.66
N PRO A 39 -2.96 13.08 10.48
CA PRO A 39 -3.63 13.48 9.24
C PRO A 39 -5.15 13.44 9.38
N LYS A 40 -5.85 14.32 8.66
CA LYS A 40 -7.31 14.25 8.50
C LYS A 40 -7.68 13.08 7.58
N PRO A 41 -8.95 12.60 7.59
CA PRO A 41 -9.38 11.50 6.74
C PRO A 41 -9.01 11.67 5.26
N GLU A 42 -9.19 12.87 4.71
CA GLU A 42 -8.90 13.17 3.30
C GLU A 42 -7.39 13.09 3.02
N THR A 43 -6.57 13.52 3.98
CA THR A 43 -5.12 13.42 3.90
C THR A 43 -4.63 11.97 3.98
N TRP A 44 -5.27 11.15 4.82
CA TRP A 44 -4.99 9.72 4.86
C TRP A 44 -5.29 9.06 3.53
N GLN A 45 -6.43 9.39 2.92
CA GLN A 45 -6.82 8.85 1.63
C GLN A 45 -5.82 9.26 0.54
N ALA A 46 -5.49 10.54 0.42
CA ALA A 46 -4.53 11.03 -0.58
C ALA A 46 -3.15 10.37 -0.47
N LEU A 47 -2.66 10.16 0.75
CA LEU A 47 -1.40 9.44 0.97
C LEU A 47 -1.52 7.95 0.62
N ALA A 48 -2.63 7.30 0.97
CA ALA A 48 -2.86 5.89 0.68
C ALA A 48 -2.95 5.63 -0.83
N ASP A 49 -3.68 6.48 -1.55
CA ASP A 49 -3.80 6.44 -3.01
C ASP A 49 -2.43 6.63 -3.68
N PHE A 50 -1.66 7.62 -3.21
CA PHE A 50 -0.31 7.87 -3.72
C PHE A 50 0.62 6.65 -3.57
N PHE A 51 0.55 5.96 -2.43
CA PHE A 51 1.33 4.76 -2.19
C PHE A 51 0.69 3.48 -2.74
N ASN A 52 -0.50 3.56 -3.33
CA ASN A 52 -1.31 2.42 -3.78
C ASN A 52 -1.43 1.33 -2.69
N VAL A 53 -1.85 1.75 -1.49
CA VAL A 53 -2.12 0.88 -0.34
C VAL A 53 -3.46 1.26 0.30
N SER A 54 -3.99 0.42 1.17
CA SER A 54 -5.18 0.77 1.94
C SER A 54 -4.85 1.78 3.05
N VAL A 55 -5.83 2.63 3.41
CA VAL A 55 -5.69 3.53 4.56
C VAL A 55 -5.36 2.79 5.86
N PRO A 56 -6.02 1.65 6.20
CA PRO A 56 -5.64 0.86 7.37
C PRO A 56 -4.20 0.38 7.35
N TYR A 57 -3.69 -0.05 6.18
CA TYR A 57 -2.29 -0.42 6.04
C TYR A 57 -1.36 0.77 6.28
N LEU A 58 -1.66 1.92 5.66
CA LEU A 58 -0.88 3.13 5.84
C LEU A 58 -0.89 3.62 7.31
N GLN A 59 -2.01 3.46 8.01
CA GLN A 59 -2.17 3.83 9.42
C GLN A 59 -1.45 2.87 10.38
N GLY A 60 -1.04 1.68 9.93
CA GLY A 60 -0.45 0.67 10.82
C GLY A 60 -1.47 -0.23 11.52
N ILE A 61 -2.71 -0.28 11.03
CA ILE A 61 -3.83 -1.03 11.65
C ILE A 61 -3.95 -2.44 11.04
N ASP A 62 -3.65 -2.58 9.75
CA ASP A 62 -3.65 -3.86 9.04
C ASP A 62 -2.26 -4.12 8.45
N ASP A 63 -1.84 -5.38 8.41
CA ASP A 63 -0.60 -5.84 7.78
C ASP A 63 -0.83 -6.38 6.36
N LYS A 64 -2.11 -6.54 5.96
CA LYS A 64 -2.47 -6.98 4.61
C LYS A 64 -2.24 -5.86 3.60
N ILE A 65 -1.23 -6.05 2.76
CA ILE A 65 -1.13 -5.33 1.48
C ILE A 65 -2.12 -6.01 0.55
N CYS A 66 -3.23 -5.35 0.18
CA CYS A 66 -4.10 -5.92 -0.84
C CYS A 66 -4.45 -4.85 -1.87
N ASP A 67 -3.66 -4.83 -2.93
CA ASP A 67 -4.14 -4.55 -4.28
C ASP A 67 -3.25 -5.37 -5.24
N LEU A 68 -3.64 -6.63 -5.46
CA LEU A 68 -3.02 -7.46 -6.49
C LEU A 68 -3.52 -6.97 -7.86
N LYS A 69 -2.79 -6.00 -8.42
CA LYS A 69 -3.00 -5.51 -9.78
C LYS A 69 -2.00 -6.20 -10.71
N PHE A 70 -2.53 -6.95 -11.67
CA PHE A 70 -1.72 -7.55 -12.72
C PHE A 70 -1.87 -6.73 -14.00
N PRO A 71 -0.76 -6.37 -14.68
CA PRO A 71 -0.80 -5.62 -15.92
C PRO A 71 -1.59 -6.34 -17.02
N THR A 72 -1.57 -7.68 -17.01
CA THR A 72 -2.32 -8.52 -17.95
C THR A 72 -2.98 -9.72 -17.27
N LYS A 73 -4.02 -10.26 -17.94
CA LYS A 73 -4.68 -11.52 -17.52
C LYS A 73 -3.70 -12.70 -17.48
N LYS A 74 -2.71 -12.72 -18.38
CA LYS A 74 -1.70 -13.79 -18.41
C LYS A 74 -0.84 -13.78 -17.15
N GLU A 75 -0.36 -12.60 -16.76
CA GLU A 75 0.47 -12.46 -15.55
C GLU A 75 -0.30 -12.79 -14.27
N ALA A 76 -1.60 -12.49 -14.23
CA ALA A 76 -2.47 -12.93 -13.14
C ALA A 76 -2.58 -14.46 -13.08
N ILE A 77 -2.81 -15.12 -14.22
CA ILE A 77 -2.96 -16.57 -14.31
C ILE A 77 -1.64 -17.28 -13.96
N ASP A 78 -0.51 -16.78 -14.46
CA ASP A 78 0.81 -17.34 -14.16
C ASP A 78 1.11 -17.26 -12.65
N PHE A 79 0.72 -16.15 -12.00
CA PHE A 79 0.84 -15.98 -10.55
C PHE A 79 -0.06 -16.96 -9.78
N ILE A 80 -1.31 -17.14 -10.20
CA ILE A 80 -2.24 -18.10 -9.61
C ILE A 80 -1.69 -19.53 -9.72
N HIS A 81 -1.25 -19.96 -10.89
CA HIS A 81 -0.67 -21.28 -11.10
C HIS A 81 0.56 -21.52 -10.21
N LYS A 82 1.39 -20.49 -10.05
CA LYS A 82 2.56 -20.56 -9.17
C LYS A 82 2.15 -20.80 -7.71
N ILE A 83 1.16 -20.05 -7.20
CA ILE A 83 0.65 -20.23 -5.83
C ILE A 83 0.07 -21.63 -5.65
N MET A 84 -0.76 -22.07 -6.60
CA MET A 84 -1.41 -23.38 -6.54
C MET A 84 -0.39 -24.51 -6.42
N LYS A 85 0.67 -24.47 -7.25
CA LYS A 85 1.74 -25.47 -7.19
C LYS A 85 2.47 -25.47 -5.84
N ILE A 86 2.79 -24.29 -5.30
CA ILE A 86 3.52 -24.15 -4.03
C ILE A 86 2.70 -24.69 -2.86
N GLN A 87 1.41 -24.37 -2.85
CA GLN A 87 0.49 -24.74 -1.76
C GLN A 87 -0.15 -26.11 -1.97
N ASN A 88 0.26 -26.85 -3.01
CA ASN A 88 -0.32 -28.13 -3.43
C ASN A 88 -1.85 -28.08 -3.61
N ILE A 89 -2.36 -26.93 -4.05
CA ILE A 89 -3.76 -26.69 -4.36
C ILE A 89 -3.99 -27.18 -5.78
N LYS A 90 -4.95 -28.08 -5.94
CA LYS A 90 -5.42 -28.57 -7.23
C LYS A 90 -6.60 -27.72 -7.68
N LEU A 91 -6.86 -27.69 -8.99
CA LEU A 91 -8.01 -26.94 -9.54
C LEU A 91 -9.35 -27.37 -8.94
N LYS A 92 -9.49 -28.65 -8.59
CA LYS A 92 -10.68 -29.17 -7.90
C LYS A 92 -10.86 -28.59 -6.48
N ASP A 93 -9.78 -28.15 -5.83
CA ASP A 93 -9.83 -27.57 -4.49
C ASP A 93 -10.27 -26.07 -4.54
N ILE A 94 -10.51 -25.55 -5.74
CA ILE A 94 -10.95 -24.17 -6.01
C ILE A 94 -12.36 -24.16 -6.63
N ASN A 95 -12.81 -25.26 -7.25
CA ASN A 95 -14.07 -25.36 -8.02
C ASN A 95 -15.20 -26.07 -7.25
N ASP A 96 -15.18 -26.02 -5.92
CA ASP A 96 -16.33 -26.44 -5.13
C ASP A 96 -17.41 -25.33 -5.21
N ASP A 97 -18.64 -25.68 -5.58
CA ASP A 97 -19.83 -24.90 -5.21
C ASP A 97 -19.83 -24.65 -3.68
#